data_AF-A0A257KNL5-F1
#
_entry.id   AF-A0A257KNL5-F1
#
_cell.length_a   1.000
_cell.length_b   1.000
_cell.length_c   1.000
_cell.angle_alpha   90.00
_cell.angle_beta   90.00
_cell.angle_gamma   90.00
#
_symmetry.space_group_name_H-M   'P 1'
#
loop_
_entity.id
_entity.type
_entity.pdbx_description
1 polymer ?
#
loop_
_entity_poly.entity_id
_entity_poly.type
_entity_poly.pdbx_seq_one_letter_code
_entity_poly.pdbx_strand_id
1 'polypeptide(L)'
;MSDLAQHRNTTLGGLLVERGLDPCCIVATYNDLDPRDACDDFRDIADVVGANVHHLLDRMQDGPRIADGSAVLSFVAIGDRRARLTSFRRFRMRRPGVAPGDIVYDYDAAHLLHAFIARSDHPYFYDVSDEDGMADVIGHLIVEWPDDGLDATVLADCAALRLAC
;
A
#
# COMPACT_ATOMS: atom_id res chain seq x y z
N MET A 1 -15.51 9.18 -30.13
CA MET A 1 -14.21 8.89 -29.47
C MET A 1 -14.01 9.71 -28.19
N SER A 2 -15.07 10.06 -27.45
CA SER A 2 -14.97 11.08 -26.38
C SER A 2 -15.13 10.54 -24.96
N ASP A 3 -15.75 9.37 -24.77
CA ASP A 3 -16.17 8.91 -23.43
C ASP A 3 -15.14 7.95 -22.78
N LEU A 4 -14.52 7.07 -23.59
CA LEU A 4 -13.50 6.11 -23.14
C LEU A 4 -12.17 6.78 -22.74
N ALA A 5 -11.80 7.88 -23.40
CA ALA A 5 -10.61 8.65 -23.03
C ALA A 5 -10.84 9.44 -21.72
N GLN A 6 -12.04 9.98 -21.55
CA GLN A 6 -12.40 10.70 -20.34
C GLN A 6 -12.54 9.77 -19.13
N HIS A 7 -13.03 8.53 -19.32
CA HIS A 7 -13.05 7.50 -18.27
C HIS A 7 -11.65 6.96 -17.94
N ARG A 8 -10.74 6.84 -18.92
CA ARG A 8 -9.33 6.51 -18.65
C ARG A 8 -8.66 7.55 -17.76
N ASN A 9 -8.93 8.83 -17.96
CA ASN A 9 -8.36 9.91 -17.14
C ASN A 9 -8.93 9.99 -15.71
N THR A 10 -9.81 9.05 -15.31
CA THR A 10 -10.40 9.00 -13.97
C THR A 10 -10.02 7.74 -13.19
N THR A 11 -9.19 6.86 -13.74
CA THR A 11 -8.71 5.65 -13.05
C THR A 11 -7.22 5.75 -12.76
N LEU A 12 -6.77 5.01 -11.74
CA LEU A 12 -5.34 4.87 -11.47
C LEU A 12 -4.58 4.31 -12.68
N GLY A 13 -5.13 3.27 -13.33
CA GLY A 13 -4.53 2.66 -14.50
C GLY A 13 -4.32 3.64 -15.66
N GLY A 14 -5.28 4.53 -15.92
CA GLY A 14 -5.12 5.54 -16.96
C GLY A 14 -4.03 6.57 -16.66
N LEU A 15 -3.94 7.04 -15.41
CA LEU A 15 -2.85 7.92 -14.97
C LEU A 15 -1.47 7.25 -15.17
N LEU A 16 -1.36 5.96 -14.86
CA LEU A 16 -0.11 5.21 -15.04
C LEU A 16 0.27 5.10 -16.51
N VAL A 17 -0.69 4.81 -17.40
CA VAL A 17 -0.45 4.76 -18.85
C VAL A 17 0.00 6.12 -19.39
N GLU A 18 -0.61 7.22 -18.95
CA GLU A 18 -0.20 8.59 -19.34
C GLU A 18 1.25 8.89 -18.93
N ARG A 19 1.71 8.28 -17.84
CA ARG A 19 3.09 8.38 -17.33
C ARG A 19 4.05 7.36 -17.95
N GLY A 20 3.58 6.56 -18.91
CA GLY A 20 4.40 5.54 -19.57
C GLY A 20 4.67 4.29 -18.72
N LEU A 21 3.89 4.07 -17.67
CA LEU A 21 3.94 2.88 -16.81
C LEU A 21 2.90 1.85 -17.28
N ASP A 22 3.19 0.56 -17.06
CA ASP A 22 2.26 -0.53 -17.36
C ASP A 22 1.46 -0.93 -16.10
N PRO A 23 0.17 -0.54 -16.00
CA PRO A 23 -0.63 -0.79 -14.81
C PRO A 23 -0.97 -2.27 -14.60
N CYS A 24 -0.87 -3.12 -15.64
CA CYS A 24 -1.06 -4.57 -15.52
C CYS A 24 0.08 -5.25 -14.76
N CYS A 25 1.25 -4.58 -14.67
CA CYS A 25 2.43 -5.07 -13.98
C CYS A 25 2.66 -4.41 -12.60
N ILE A 26 1.74 -3.54 -12.18
CA ILE A 26 1.84 -2.78 -10.93
C ILE A 26 0.73 -3.21 -9.98
N VAL A 27 1.09 -3.41 -8.72
CA VAL A 27 0.16 -3.70 -7.63
C VAL A 27 -0.16 -2.40 -6.89
N ALA A 28 -1.40 -2.24 -6.43
CA ALA A 28 -1.81 -1.19 -5.53
C ALA A 28 -2.22 -1.81 -4.18
N THR A 29 -1.70 -1.29 -3.07
CA THR A 29 -2.08 -1.72 -1.72
C THR A 29 -2.81 -0.62 -0.95
N TYR A 30 -3.81 -1.02 -0.18
CA TYR A 30 -4.54 -0.17 0.77
C TYR A 30 -4.11 -0.56 2.18
N ASN A 31 -3.45 0.37 2.86
CA ASN A 31 -2.98 0.18 4.21
C ASN A 31 -3.88 0.93 5.19
N ASP A 32 -4.44 0.16 6.11
CA ASP A 32 -5.16 0.65 7.29
C ASP A 32 -4.63 -0.13 8.51
N LEU A 33 -4.85 0.40 9.71
CA LEU A 33 -4.48 -0.31 10.92
C LEU A 33 -5.54 -1.39 11.19
N ASP A 34 -5.14 -2.66 11.24
CA ASP A 34 -6.04 -3.71 11.70
C ASP A 34 -6.45 -3.39 13.15
N PRO A 35 -7.75 -3.38 13.50
CA PRO A 35 -8.18 -3.05 14.86
C PRO A 35 -7.57 -3.93 15.95
N ARG A 36 -7.08 -5.12 15.59
CA ARG A 36 -6.39 -6.04 16.52
C ARG A 36 -4.92 -5.68 16.74
N ASP A 37 -4.34 -4.89 15.84
CA ASP A 37 -2.97 -4.36 15.97
C ASP A 37 -2.93 -3.05 16.75
N ALA A 38 -4.10 -2.49 17.09
CA ALA A 38 -4.20 -1.23 17.83
C ALA A 38 -3.63 -1.37 19.27
N CYS A 39 -2.93 -0.33 19.70
CA CYS A 39 -2.37 -0.21 21.05
C CYS A 39 -2.42 1.25 21.53
N ASP A 40 -1.91 1.52 22.74
CA ASP A 40 -1.95 2.86 23.32
C ASP A 40 -1.18 3.91 22.48
N ASP A 41 -0.10 3.48 21.79
CA ASP A 41 0.71 4.35 20.92
C ASP A 41 0.10 4.52 19.51
N PHE A 42 -0.67 3.52 19.04
CA PHE A 42 -1.26 3.48 17.70
C PHE A 42 -2.71 2.99 17.79
N ARG A 43 -3.66 3.91 17.92
CA ARG A 43 -5.08 3.55 18.09
C ARG A 43 -5.79 3.38 16.75
N ASP A 44 -5.30 4.08 15.74
CA ASP A 44 -5.80 4.06 14.38
C ASP A 44 -4.69 4.39 13.37
N ILE A 45 -5.05 4.37 12.08
CA ILE A 45 -4.12 4.70 10.99
C ILE A 45 -3.62 6.16 11.05
N ALA A 46 -4.36 7.07 11.67
CA ALA A 46 -3.94 8.47 11.78
C ALA A 46 -2.76 8.61 12.75
N ASP A 47 -2.75 7.86 13.86
CA ASP A 47 -1.59 7.80 14.76
C ASP A 47 -0.36 7.23 14.03
N VAL A 48 -0.52 6.15 13.26
CA VAL A 48 0.55 5.52 12.46
C VAL A 48 1.14 6.48 11.43
N VAL A 49 0.28 7.24 10.73
CA VAL A 49 0.70 8.28 9.78
C VAL A 49 1.38 9.43 10.50
N GLY A 50 0.84 9.87 11.64
CA GLY A 50 1.40 10.96 12.46
C GLY A 50 2.79 10.65 12.99
N ALA A 51 3.08 9.39 13.31
CA ALA A 51 4.40 8.90 13.68
C ALA A 51 5.33 8.64 12.48
N ASN A 52 4.84 8.75 11.24
CA ASN A 52 5.58 8.47 10.00
C ASN A 52 6.08 7.02 9.85
N VAL A 53 5.37 6.06 10.44
CA VAL A 53 5.75 4.62 10.42
C VAL A 53 4.83 3.76 9.55
N HIS A 54 3.92 4.37 8.80
CA HIS A 54 3.00 3.68 7.88
C HIS A 54 3.70 2.79 6.85
N HIS A 55 4.93 3.15 6.44
CA HIS A 55 5.74 2.37 5.50
C HIS A 55 6.08 0.94 5.98
N LEU A 56 5.91 0.68 7.27
CA LEU A 56 6.08 -0.65 7.86
C LEU A 56 4.90 -1.56 7.53
N LEU A 57 3.68 -1.02 7.48
CA LEU A 57 2.47 -1.77 7.16
C LEU A 57 2.57 -2.35 5.75
N ASP A 58 3.09 -1.57 4.79
CA ASP A 58 3.27 -2.00 3.41
C ASP A 58 4.10 -3.30 3.34
N ARG A 59 5.14 -3.38 4.18
CA ARG A 59 6.18 -4.42 4.15
C ARG A 59 5.83 -5.67 4.94
N MET A 60 4.66 -5.71 5.57
CA MET A 60 4.16 -6.83 6.36
C MET A 60 2.85 -7.34 5.76
N GLN A 61 2.79 -8.61 5.36
CA GLN A 61 1.59 -9.20 4.75
C GLN A 61 1.27 -10.55 5.38
N ASP A 62 0.00 -10.77 5.72
CA ASP A 62 -0.47 -12.09 6.11
C ASP A 62 -0.78 -12.91 4.85
N GLY A 63 0.13 -13.81 4.54
CA GLY A 63 0.23 -14.54 3.27
C GLY A 63 1.02 -13.81 2.17
N PRO A 64 1.46 -14.52 1.12
CA PRO A 64 2.24 -13.95 0.03
C PRO A 64 1.34 -13.27 -1.01
N ARG A 65 0.67 -12.18 -0.61
CA ARG A 65 -0.28 -11.43 -1.47
C ARG A 65 0.41 -10.66 -2.61
N ILE A 66 1.69 -10.33 -2.44
CA ILE A 66 2.51 -9.60 -3.39
C ILE A 66 3.58 -10.55 -3.91
N ALA A 67 3.69 -10.68 -5.23
CA ALA A 67 4.71 -11.52 -5.84
C ALA A 67 6.11 -10.92 -5.65
N ASP A 68 7.14 -11.77 -5.59
CA ASP A 68 8.53 -11.30 -5.53
C ASP A 68 8.89 -10.46 -6.76
N GLY A 69 9.45 -9.27 -6.54
CA GLY A 69 9.84 -8.33 -7.59
C GLY A 69 8.68 -7.49 -8.14
N SER A 70 7.49 -7.50 -7.52
CA SER A 70 6.40 -6.61 -7.92
C SER A 70 6.75 -5.15 -7.66
N ALA A 71 6.37 -4.27 -8.61
CA ALA A 71 6.27 -2.84 -8.35
C ALA A 71 4.94 -2.55 -7.65
N VAL A 72 4.99 -1.79 -6.57
CA VAL A 72 3.85 -1.59 -5.65
C VAL A 72 3.65 -0.11 -5.39
N LEU A 73 2.44 0.36 -5.63
CA LEU A 73 1.92 1.65 -5.18
C LEU A 73 1.25 1.44 -3.82
N SER A 74 1.83 2.00 -2.77
CA SER A 74 1.25 1.90 -1.42
C SER A 74 0.40 3.12 -1.12
N PHE A 75 -0.86 2.88 -0.78
CA PHE A 75 -1.80 3.89 -0.36
C PHE A 75 -2.13 3.71 1.11
N VAL A 76 -2.30 4.81 1.84
CA VAL A 76 -2.74 4.80 3.23
C VAL A 76 -4.18 5.32 3.33
N ALA A 77 -4.99 4.66 4.16
CA ALA A 77 -6.36 5.06 4.43
C ALA A 77 -6.43 6.50 4.98
N ILE A 78 -7.38 7.29 4.47
CA ILE A 78 -7.69 8.65 4.96
C ILE A 78 -9.18 8.84 5.27
N GLY A 79 -9.95 7.75 5.38
CA GLY A 79 -11.38 7.75 5.65
C GLY A 79 -12.26 7.70 4.39
N ASP A 80 -13.52 7.31 4.55
CA ASP A 80 -14.53 7.23 3.49
C ASP A 80 -14.07 6.47 2.23
N ARG A 81 -13.28 5.40 2.44
CA ARG A 81 -12.65 4.57 1.39
C ARG A 81 -11.70 5.35 0.48
N ARG A 82 -11.23 6.51 0.92
CA ARG A 82 -10.19 7.26 0.22
C ARG A 82 -8.84 6.83 0.75
N ALA A 83 -7.88 6.74 -0.15
CA ALA A 83 -6.53 6.37 0.18
C ALA A 83 -5.54 7.30 -0.53
N ARG A 84 -4.52 7.75 0.20
CA ARG A 84 -3.49 8.64 -0.32
C ARG A 84 -2.24 7.85 -0.66
N LEU A 85 -1.67 8.10 -1.84
CA LEU A 85 -0.41 7.49 -2.25
C LEU A 85 0.72 7.95 -1.32
N THR A 86 1.47 7.02 -0.75
CA THR A 86 2.62 7.30 0.12
C THR A 86 3.93 6.83 -0.48
N SER A 87 3.93 5.82 -1.35
CA SER A 87 5.16 5.37 -2.00
C SER A 87 4.90 4.62 -3.31
N PHE A 88 5.94 4.57 -4.16
CA PHE A 88 6.03 3.67 -5.29
C PHE A 88 7.37 2.94 -5.21
N ARG A 89 7.35 1.62 -4.98
CA ARG A 89 8.56 0.84 -4.68
C ARG A 89 8.52 -0.56 -5.28
N ARG A 90 9.71 -1.13 -5.51
CA ARG A 90 9.90 -2.53 -5.82
C ARG A 90 9.93 -3.34 -4.53
N PHE A 91 9.15 -4.41 -4.47
CA PHE A 91 9.09 -5.30 -3.31
C PHE A 91 9.88 -6.57 -3.59
N ARG A 92 10.75 -6.97 -2.66
CA ARG A 92 11.51 -8.21 -2.70
C ARG A 92 11.17 -9.07 -1.49
N MET A 93 10.60 -10.24 -1.75
CA MET A 93 10.11 -11.13 -0.69
C MET A 93 11.29 -11.71 0.06
N ARG A 94 11.29 -11.56 1.39
CA ARG A 94 12.29 -12.18 2.26
C ARG A 94 11.96 -13.67 2.45
N ARG A 95 12.97 -14.44 2.83
CA ARG A 95 12.78 -15.85 3.20
C ARG A 95 11.85 -15.94 4.42
N PRO A 96 11.01 -16.99 4.53
CA PRO A 96 10.17 -17.20 5.70
C PRO A 96 10.97 -17.11 7.02
N GLY A 97 10.42 -16.42 8.01
CA GLY A 97 11.05 -16.23 9.32
C GLY A 97 12.12 -15.12 9.39
N VAL A 98 12.33 -14.36 8.32
CA VAL A 98 13.32 -13.27 8.30
C VAL A 98 12.63 -11.90 8.20
N ALA A 99 12.33 -11.30 9.35
CA ALA A 99 11.87 -9.92 9.42
C ALA A 99 12.96 -8.93 8.97
N PRO A 100 12.62 -7.75 8.42
CA PRO A 100 13.60 -6.74 8.05
C PRO A 100 14.13 -6.08 9.33
N GLY A 101 15.45 -6.04 9.49
CA GLY A 101 16.09 -5.59 10.73
C GLY A 101 15.75 -4.14 11.09
N ASP A 102 15.56 -3.29 10.08
CA ASP A 102 15.15 -1.90 10.26
C ASP A 102 13.75 -1.75 10.88
N ILE A 103 12.85 -2.71 10.66
CA ILE A 103 11.54 -2.77 11.36
C ILE A 103 11.72 -3.27 12.80
N VAL A 104 12.58 -4.28 12.99
CA VAL A 104 12.80 -4.92 14.29
C VAL A 104 13.44 -3.97 15.31
N TYR A 105 14.31 -3.07 14.86
CA TYR A 105 15.03 -2.12 15.72
C TYR A 105 14.38 -0.74 15.81
N ASP A 106 13.25 -0.51 15.12
CA ASP A 106 12.48 0.71 15.29
C ASP A 106 11.71 0.64 16.61
N TYR A 107 12.25 1.25 17.66
CA TYR A 107 11.66 1.21 19.00
C TYR A 107 10.25 1.78 19.02
N ASP A 108 9.98 2.79 18.18
CA ASP A 108 8.70 3.49 18.16
C ASP A 108 7.63 2.65 17.45
N ALA A 109 8.02 1.71 16.58
CA ALA A 109 7.08 0.92 15.77
C ALA A 109 7.17 -0.60 15.95
N ALA A 110 8.10 -1.11 16.76
CA ALA A 110 8.25 -2.54 17.03
C ALA A 110 6.96 -3.17 17.59
N HIS A 111 6.12 -2.38 18.28
CA HIS A 111 4.81 -2.82 18.75
C HIS A 111 3.88 -3.25 17.60
N LEU A 112 3.88 -2.52 16.47
CA LEU A 112 3.10 -2.86 15.28
C LEU A 112 3.56 -4.18 14.67
N LEU A 113 4.89 -4.39 14.60
CA LEU A 113 5.47 -5.65 14.14
C LEU A 113 5.05 -6.83 15.04
N HIS A 114 5.17 -6.66 16.36
CA HIS A 114 4.83 -7.73 17.30
C HIS A 114 3.34 -8.06 17.28
N ALA A 115 2.47 -7.05 17.21
CA ALA A 115 1.03 -7.26 17.11
C ALA A 115 0.67 -8.01 15.81
N PHE A 116 1.24 -7.59 14.67
CA PHE A 116 1.07 -8.24 13.39
C PHE A 116 1.53 -9.72 13.43
N ILE A 117 2.73 -10.00 13.94
CA ILE A 117 3.24 -11.38 14.06
C ILE A 117 2.34 -12.22 14.97
N ALA A 118 1.88 -11.66 16.08
CA ALA A 118 1.05 -12.39 17.05
C ALA A 118 -0.30 -12.82 16.47
N ARG A 119 -0.86 -12.05 15.53
CA ARG A 119 -2.16 -12.36 14.91
C ARG A 119 -2.09 -13.06 13.56
N SER A 120 -0.96 -12.99 12.85
CA SER A 120 -0.86 -13.49 11.48
C SER A 120 -0.71 -14.99 11.44
N ASP A 121 -1.46 -15.65 10.56
CA ASP A 121 -1.30 -17.10 10.35
C ASP A 121 0.00 -17.38 9.58
N HIS A 122 0.34 -16.51 8.61
CA HIS A 122 1.50 -16.68 7.73
C HIS A 122 2.19 -15.33 7.48
N PRO A 123 3.03 -14.83 8.41
CA PRO A 123 3.68 -13.53 8.24
C PRO A 123 4.74 -13.56 7.13
N TYR A 124 4.59 -12.66 6.16
CA TYR A 124 5.56 -12.38 5.10
C TYR A 124 6.11 -10.95 5.22
N PHE A 125 7.38 -10.81 4.86
CA PHE A 125 8.11 -9.56 4.93
C PHE A 125 8.82 -9.22 3.62
N TYR A 126 8.93 -7.93 3.33
CA TYR A 126 9.55 -7.44 2.10
C TYR A 126 10.66 -6.43 2.36
N ASP A 127 11.73 -6.56 1.59
CA ASP A 127 12.67 -5.47 1.34
C ASP A 127 12.12 -4.59 0.22
N VAL A 128 12.46 -3.30 0.25
CA VAL A 128 11.94 -2.33 -0.71
C VAL A 128 13.03 -1.44 -1.28
N SER A 129 12.84 -1.01 -2.52
CA SER A 129 13.63 0.05 -3.16
C SER A 129 12.71 0.97 -3.97
N ASP A 130 13.01 2.25 -4.02
CA ASP A 130 12.16 3.21 -4.73
C ASP A 130 12.08 2.94 -6.24
N GLU A 131 10.91 3.23 -6.82
CA GLU A 131 10.64 3.21 -8.25
C GLU A 131 10.37 4.64 -8.75
N ASP A 132 10.70 4.90 -10.01
CA ASP A 132 10.55 6.22 -10.63
C ASP A 132 9.16 6.45 -11.23
N GLY A 133 8.85 7.70 -11.61
CA GLY A 133 7.68 8.03 -12.44
C GLY A 133 6.43 8.48 -11.67
N MET A 134 6.42 8.34 -10.34
CA MET A 134 5.29 8.78 -9.47
C MET A 134 5.69 9.77 -8.38
N ALA A 135 6.96 10.15 -8.31
CA ALA A 135 7.51 10.95 -7.21
C ALA A 135 6.80 12.30 -6.96
N ASP A 136 6.35 12.96 -8.02
CA ASP A 136 5.67 14.26 -7.97
C ASP A 136 4.23 14.20 -7.42
N VAL A 137 3.63 13.00 -7.38
CA VAL A 137 2.26 12.81 -6.89
C VAL A 137 2.19 12.04 -5.57
N ILE A 138 3.33 11.57 -5.04
CA ILE A 138 3.40 11.00 -3.69
C ILE A 138 2.94 12.06 -2.67
N GLY A 139 2.09 11.66 -1.74
CA GLY A 139 1.48 12.56 -0.73
C GLY A 139 0.32 13.40 -1.24
N HIS A 140 0.07 13.43 -2.55
CA HIS A 140 -0.96 14.27 -3.18
C HIS A 140 -2.04 13.46 -3.90
N LEU A 141 -1.67 12.35 -4.53
CA LEU A 141 -2.60 11.47 -5.22
C LEU A 141 -3.53 10.80 -4.22
N ILE A 142 -4.84 10.99 -4.41
CA ILE A 142 -5.87 10.31 -3.64
C ILE A 142 -6.69 9.47 -4.62
N VAL A 143 -6.99 8.24 -4.21
CA VAL A 143 -7.88 7.34 -4.94
C VAL A 143 -9.09 6.99 -4.07
N GLU A 144 -10.21 6.69 -4.72
CA GLU A 144 -11.33 5.99 -4.09
C GLU A 144 -11.11 4.49 -4.26
N TRP A 145 -11.07 3.77 -3.14
CA TRP A 145 -10.87 2.34 -3.10
C TRP A 145 -12.19 1.61 -3.39
N PRO A 146 -12.16 0.45 -4.09
CA PRO A 146 -13.36 -0.32 -4.40
C PRO A 146 -14.17 -0.78 -3.16
N ASP A 147 -15.50 -0.86 -3.29
CA ASP A 147 -16.47 -1.14 -2.21
C ASP A 147 -16.75 -2.62 -1.94
N ASP A 148 -16.25 -3.49 -2.80
CA ASP A 148 -16.79 -4.83 -3.03
C ASP A 148 -16.18 -5.91 -2.14
N GLY A 149 -15.56 -5.52 -1.02
CA GLY A 149 -14.80 -6.45 -0.18
C GLY A 149 -13.55 -7.01 -0.88
N LEU A 150 -13.07 -6.33 -1.92
CA LEU A 150 -11.80 -6.64 -2.56
C LEU A 150 -10.67 -6.59 -1.52
N ASP A 151 -9.69 -7.47 -1.75
CA ASP A 151 -8.48 -7.53 -0.94
C ASP A 151 -7.83 -6.15 -0.83
N ALA A 152 -7.16 -5.90 0.30
CA ALA A 152 -6.28 -4.75 0.52
C ALA A 152 -5.13 -4.63 -0.51
N THR A 153 -5.06 -5.54 -1.48
CA THR A 153 -4.05 -5.61 -2.53
C THR A 153 -4.74 -5.97 -3.84
N VAL A 154 -4.62 -5.11 -4.85
CA VAL A 154 -5.23 -5.29 -6.18
C VAL A 154 -4.25 -4.89 -7.29
N LEU A 155 -4.54 -5.24 -8.54
CA LEU A 155 -3.80 -4.69 -9.67
C LEU A 155 -4.13 -3.21 -9.87
N ALA A 156 -3.15 -2.41 -10.27
CA ALA A 156 -3.32 -0.97 -10.50
C ALA A 156 -4.20 -0.67 -11.73
N ASP A 157 -4.36 -1.62 -12.65
CA ASP A 157 -5.32 -1.53 -13.77
C ASP A 157 -6.78 -1.85 -13.35
N CYS A 158 -7.04 -2.06 -12.05
CA CYS A 158 -8.40 -2.25 -11.57
C CYS A 158 -9.27 -1.03 -11.92
N ALA A 159 -10.28 -1.23 -12.77
CA ALA A 159 -11.16 -0.17 -13.24
C ALA A 159 -11.98 0.51 -12.12
N ALA A 160 -12.08 -0.15 -10.95
CA ALA A 160 -12.74 0.38 -9.77
C ALA A 160 -11.83 1.30 -8.93
N LEU A 161 -10.50 1.31 -9.14
CA LEU A 161 -9.60 2.29 -8.54
C LEU A 161 -9.71 3.62 -9.27
N ARG A 162 -10.49 4.54 -8.70
CA ARG A 162 -10.77 5.86 -9.27
C ARG A 162 -9.91 6.93 -8.62
N LEU A 163 -9.52 7.93 -9.39
CA LEU A 163 -8.90 9.13 -8.83
C LEU A 163 -9.96 9.92 -8.06
N ALA A 164 -9.65 10.35 -6.84
CA ALA A 164 -10.53 11.22 -6.06
C ALA A 164 -10.23 12.68 -6.41
N CYS A 165 -11.16 13.34 -7.10
CA CYS A 165 -11.10 14.76 -7.44
C CYS A 165 -11.46 15.66 -6.26
#